data_AF-A0A930XAD7-F1
#
_entry.id   AF-A0A930XAD7-F1
#
_cell.length_a   1.000
_cell.length_b   1.000
_cell.length_c   1.000
_cell.angle_alpha   90.00
_cell.angle_beta   90.00
_cell.angle_gamma   90.00
#
_symmetry.space_group_name_H-M   'P 1'
#
loop_
_entity.id
_entity.type
_entity.pdbx_description
1 polymer ?
#
loop_
_entity_poly.entity_id
_entity_poly.type
_entity_poly.pdbx_seq_one_letter_code
_entity_poly.pdbx_strand_id
1 'polypeptide(L)'
;MSIYPLLPLSAIVTLLLFVACYQQSEEQVLDESQALQAAQVKESGVDFQHDIYPILHRSCMPCHNSGTLPQVIERVQNTDFPPVDGDPGQTRERLLAELEELQQAMRDGLPLSYTNKEKVHQNFAMLPGEMYLLLEKGVMPPPWGPELLKAIGWEDYKPLTAEERVTLLRYAKPYSQPFLR
;
A
#
# COMPACT_ATOMS: atom_id res chain seq x y z
N MET A 1 38.71 -4.49 -36.50
CA MET A 1 38.70 -3.01 -36.61
C MET A 1 37.52 -2.51 -35.79
N SER A 2 37.76 -1.90 -34.63
CA SER A 2 36.71 -1.31 -33.80
C SER A 2 36.96 0.19 -33.74
N ILE A 3 36.05 0.96 -34.32
CA ILE A 3 36.10 2.42 -34.38
C ILE A 3 35.01 2.91 -33.42
N TYR A 4 35.38 3.23 -32.19
CA TYR A 4 34.55 4.08 -31.34
C TYR A 4 35.12 5.49 -31.42
N PRO A 5 34.34 6.50 -31.84
CA PRO A 5 34.83 7.87 -31.81
C PRO A 5 34.94 8.31 -30.34
N LEU A 6 36.13 8.75 -29.93
CA LEU A 6 36.36 9.43 -28.67
C LEU A 6 35.57 10.74 -28.68
N LEU A 7 34.50 10.81 -27.89
CA LEU A 7 33.80 12.07 -27.65
C LEU A 7 34.76 13.06 -26.97
N PRO A 8 34.76 14.35 -27.37
CA PRO A 8 35.59 15.36 -26.74
C PRO A 8 35.19 15.51 -25.27
N LEU A 9 36.19 15.67 -24.39
CA LEU A 9 36.02 15.81 -22.93
C LEU A 9 34.94 16.84 -22.53
N SER A 10 34.76 17.90 -23.33
CA SER A 10 33.72 18.91 -23.12
C SER A 10 32.29 18.40 -23.28
N ALA A 11 32.06 17.44 -24.19
CA ALA A 11 30.75 16.82 -24.39
C ALA A 11 30.38 15.87 -23.23
N ILE A 12 31.38 15.17 -22.66
CA ILE A 12 31.18 14.27 -21.52
C ILE A 12 30.84 15.08 -20.26
N VAL A 13 31.55 16.18 -19.99
CA VAL A 13 31.27 17.05 -18.83
C VAL A 13 29.89 17.70 -18.91
N THR A 14 29.47 18.14 -20.10
CA THR A 14 28.14 18.73 -20.31
C THR A 14 27.03 17.70 -20.08
N LEU A 15 27.20 16.46 -20.55
CA LEU A 15 26.25 15.39 -20.33
C LEU A 15 26.11 15.03 -18.83
N LEU A 16 27.24 14.95 -18.11
CA LEU A 16 27.25 14.66 -16.67
C LEU A 16 26.57 15.76 -15.84
N LEU A 17 26.79 17.03 -16.18
CA LEU A 17 26.12 18.16 -15.52
C LEU A 17 24.61 18.16 -15.80
N PHE A 18 24.19 17.79 -17.01
CA PHE A 18 22.78 17.70 -17.36
C PHE A 18 22.06 16.57 -16.61
N VAL A 19 22.71 15.40 -16.50
CA VAL A 19 22.18 14.26 -15.71
C VAL A 19 22.10 14.61 -14.23
N ALA A 20 23.13 15.27 -13.67
CA ALA A 20 23.13 15.70 -12.27
C ALA A 20 22.03 16.74 -11.99
N CYS A 21 21.85 17.74 -12.85
CA CYS A 21 20.76 18.72 -12.72
C CYS A 21 19.38 18.07 -12.86
N TYR A 22 19.23 17.09 -13.76
CA TYR A 22 17.96 16.39 -13.96
C TYR A 22 17.60 15.55 -12.73
N GLN A 23 18.55 14.75 -12.21
CA GLN A 23 18.35 13.97 -10.99
C GLN A 23 18.06 14.86 -9.78
N GLN A 24 18.79 15.97 -9.64
CA GLN A 24 18.56 16.93 -8.57
C GLN A 24 17.18 17.58 -8.67
N SER A 25 16.67 17.81 -9.89
CA SER A 25 15.32 18.35 -10.10
C SER A 25 14.21 17.34 -9.79
N GLU A 26 14.39 16.05 -10.09
CA GLU A 26 13.42 15.00 -9.71
C GLU A 26 13.38 14.80 -8.20
N GLU A 27 14.54 14.77 -7.54
CA GLU A 27 14.66 14.60 -6.09
C GLU A 27 14.04 15.78 -5.33
N GLN A 28 14.23 17.01 -5.84
CA GLN A 28 13.66 18.22 -5.25
C GLN A 28 12.12 18.31 -5.45
N VAL A 29 11.59 17.85 -6.60
CA VAL A 29 10.14 17.78 -6.84
C VAL A 29 9.46 16.74 -5.95
N LEU A 30 10.13 15.61 -5.70
CA LEU A 30 9.66 14.59 -4.75
C LEU A 30 9.62 15.12 -3.32
N ASP A 31 10.64 15.87 -2.89
CA ASP A 31 10.72 16.45 -1.54
C ASP A 31 9.65 17.52 -1.30
N GLU A 32 9.42 18.43 -2.26
CA GLU A 32 8.35 19.44 -2.16
C GLU A 32 6.94 18.81 -2.13
N SER A 33 6.71 17.77 -2.93
CA SER A 33 5.45 17.01 -2.94
C SER A 33 5.20 16.32 -1.59
N GLN A 34 6.23 15.70 -1.02
CA GLN A 34 6.16 15.07 0.30
C GLN A 34 5.94 16.09 1.42
N ALA A 35 6.58 17.26 1.35
CA ALA A 35 6.40 18.33 2.33
C ALA A 35 4.97 18.94 2.28
N LEU A 36 4.43 19.16 1.08
CA LEU A 36 3.05 19.60 0.87
C LEU A 36 2.04 18.56 1.39
N GLN A 37 2.26 17.28 1.10
CA GLN A 37 1.41 16.20 1.59
C GLN A 37 1.46 16.08 3.12
N ALA A 38 2.66 16.20 3.73
CA ALA A 38 2.81 16.20 5.18
C ALA A 38 2.11 17.40 5.85
N ALA A 39 2.13 18.57 5.21
CA ALA A 39 1.41 19.75 5.67
C ALA A 39 -0.12 19.57 5.61
N GLN A 40 -0.64 18.98 4.54
CA GLN A 40 -2.08 18.70 4.40
C GLN A 40 -2.59 17.60 5.34
N VAL A 41 -1.75 16.59 5.65
CA VAL A 41 -2.08 15.63 6.72
C VAL A 41 -2.19 16.31 8.08
N LYS A 42 -1.32 17.28 8.36
CA LYS A 42 -1.39 18.06 9.60
C LYS A 42 -2.70 18.86 9.70
N GLU A 43 -3.27 19.31 8.58
CA GLU A 43 -4.58 19.96 8.52
C GLU A 43 -5.75 18.99 8.74
N SER A 44 -5.59 17.69 8.44
CA SER A 44 -6.63 16.69 8.67
C SER A 44 -6.95 16.48 10.16
N GLY A 45 -6.02 16.84 11.06
CA GLY A 45 -6.11 16.62 12.49
C GLY A 45 -6.02 15.15 12.91
N VAL A 46 -5.53 14.26 12.02
CA VAL A 46 -5.40 12.82 12.25
C VAL A 46 -3.92 12.43 12.27
N ASP A 47 -3.47 11.81 13.36
CA ASP A 47 -2.10 11.36 13.54
C ASP A 47 -1.91 9.91 13.09
N PHE A 48 -0.83 9.65 12.34
CA PHE A 48 -0.59 8.30 11.84
C PHE A 48 -0.38 7.28 12.97
N GLN A 49 0.46 7.63 13.96
CA GLN A 49 0.90 6.67 14.97
C GLN A 49 -0.23 6.35 15.96
N HIS A 50 -1.02 7.35 16.31
CA HIS A 50 -2.07 7.23 17.30
C HIS A 50 -3.44 6.86 16.72
N ASP A 51 -3.78 7.36 15.52
CA ASP A 51 -5.12 7.16 14.96
C ASP A 51 -5.15 6.11 13.84
N ILE A 52 -4.14 6.07 12.97
CA ILE A 52 -4.16 5.26 11.74
C ILE A 52 -3.53 3.88 11.92
N TYR A 53 -2.33 3.83 12.47
CA TYR A 53 -1.58 2.60 12.64
C TYR A 53 -2.37 1.56 13.45
N PRO A 54 -3.03 1.90 14.58
CA PRO A 54 -3.82 0.91 15.33
C PRO A 54 -5.02 0.37 14.56
N ILE A 55 -5.60 1.15 13.65
CA ILE A 55 -6.70 0.70 12.78
C ILE A 55 -6.18 -0.27 11.72
N LEU A 56 -5.13 0.12 10.99
CA LEU A 56 -4.56 -0.71 9.92
C LEU A 56 -3.97 -2.01 10.49
N HIS A 57 -3.31 -1.94 11.66
CA HIS A 57 -2.69 -3.07 12.35
C HIS A 57 -3.67 -4.21 12.65
N ARG A 58 -4.90 -3.90 13.04
CA ARG A 58 -5.89 -4.92 13.41
C ARG A 58 -6.81 -5.35 12.27
N SER A 59 -7.05 -4.47 11.28
CA SER A 59 -8.10 -4.69 10.28
C SER A 59 -7.59 -5.04 8.88
N CYS A 60 -6.35 -4.69 8.55
CA CYS A 60 -5.82 -4.85 7.19
C CYS A 60 -4.47 -5.57 7.19
N MET A 61 -3.67 -5.35 8.23
CA MET A 61 -2.30 -5.83 8.32
C MET A 61 -2.16 -7.35 8.33
N PRO A 62 -3.03 -8.19 8.90
CA PRO A 62 -2.82 -9.64 8.80
C PRO A 62 -2.55 -10.11 7.36
N CYS A 63 -3.35 -9.62 6.39
CA CYS A 63 -3.20 -9.95 4.97
C CYS A 63 -2.29 -8.96 4.20
N HIS A 64 -2.15 -7.71 4.64
CA HIS A 64 -1.39 -6.66 3.94
C HIS A 64 -0.15 -6.20 4.72
N ASN A 65 0.53 -7.12 5.40
CA ASN A 65 1.79 -6.91 6.09
C ASN A 65 2.78 -7.99 5.66
N SER A 66 3.91 -7.57 5.08
CA SER A 66 4.96 -8.50 4.64
C SER A 66 5.51 -9.42 5.73
N GLY A 67 5.38 -9.03 7.01
CA GLY A 67 5.79 -9.83 8.17
C GLY A 67 4.75 -10.86 8.65
N THR A 68 3.46 -10.63 8.44
CA THR A 68 2.39 -11.57 8.88
C THR A 68 1.74 -12.33 7.73
N LEU A 69 1.77 -11.81 6.50
CA LEU A 69 1.21 -12.47 5.32
C LEU A 69 1.74 -13.90 5.12
N PRO A 70 3.05 -14.21 5.30
CA PRO A 70 3.50 -15.61 5.24
C PRO A 70 2.78 -16.53 6.24
N GLN A 71 2.49 -16.04 7.44
CA GLN A 71 1.79 -16.80 8.48
C GLN A 71 0.30 -16.97 8.15
N VAL A 72 -0.33 -15.95 7.54
CA VAL A 72 -1.70 -16.08 7.03
C VAL A 72 -1.75 -17.15 5.95
N ILE A 73 -0.85 -17.12 4.96
CA ILE A 73 -0.76 -18.14 3.90
C ILE A 73 -0.57 -19.52 4.50
N GLU A 74 0.38 -19.69 5.42
CA GLU A 74 0.63 -20.97 6.10
C GLU A 74 -0.62 -21.48 6.83
N ARG A 75 -1.34 -20.62 7.56
CA ARG A 75 -2.56 -21.03 8.24
C ARG A 75 -3.67 -21.40 7.27
N VAL A 76 -3.85 -20.66 6.18
CA VAL A 76 -4.82 -21.01 5.13
C VAL A 76 -4.45 -22.36 4.50
N GLN A 77 -3.17 -22.64 4.26
CA GLN A 77 -2.69 -23.93 3.76
C GLN A 77 -2.95 -25.09 4.74
N ASN A 78 -3.01 -24.84 6.05
CA ASN A 78 -3.16 -25.90 7.05
C ASN A 78 -4.55 -25.98 7.69
N THR A 79 -5.47 -25.09 7.32
CA THR A 79 -6.83 -25.05 7.86
C THR A 79 -7.84 -25.42 6.78
N ASP A 80 -8.72 -26.36 7.10
CA ASP A 80 -9.88 -26.66 6.26
C ASP A 80 -11.06 -25.78 6.69
N PHE A 81 -11.69 -25.11 5.73
CA PHE A 81 -12.81 -24.21 5.97
C PHE A 81 -13.71 -24.13 4.72
N PRO A 82 -15.04 -23.96 4.89
CA PRO A 82 -15.95 -23.79 3.76
C PRO A 82 -15.65 -22.49 3.00
N PRO A 83 -16.14 -22.33 1.75
CA PRO A 83 -16.04 -21.05 1.05
C PRO A 83 -16.48 -19.88 1.92
N VAL A 84 -15.67 -18.83 1.95
CA VAL A 84 -15.89 -17.64 2.76
C VAL A 84 -16.86 -16.68 2.07
N ASP A 85 -17.51 -15.82 2.84
CA ASP A 85 -18.50 -14.83 2.34
C ASP A 85 -19.71 -15.46 1.61
N GLY A 86 -19.92 -16.77 1.75
CA GLY A 86 -20.99 -17.50 1.04
C GLY A 86 -20.84 -17.51 -0.49
N ASP A 87 -19.74 -16.98 -1.03
CA ASP A 87 -19.43 -17.03 -2.45
C ASP A 87 -18.80 -18.40 -2.79
N PRO A 88 -19.49 -19.28 -3.53
CA PRO A 88 -18.93 -20.58 -3.92
C PRO A 88 -17.69 -20.44 -4.82
N GLY A 89 -17.46 -19.27 -5.43
CA GLY A 89 -16.26 -18.94 -6.18
C GLY A 89 -15.08 -18.47 -5.32
N GLN A 90 -15.27 -18.21 -4.02
CA GLN A 90 -14.22 -17.81 -3.09
C GLN A 90 -13.72 -19.02 -2.29
N THR A 91 -13.17 -19.99 -3.02
CA THR A 91 -12.62 -21.21 -2.42
C THR A 91 -11.29 -20.94 -1.74
N ARG A 92 -10.85 -21.89 -0.91
CA ARG A 92 -9.54 -21.87 -0.27
C ARG A 92 -8.40 -21.76 -1.30
N GLU A 93 -8.48 -22.47 -2.43
CA GLU A 93 -7.47 -22.41 -3.49
C GLU A 93 -7.36 -21.03 -4.11
N ARG A 94 -8.50 -20.38 -4.37
CA ARG A 94 -8.51 -19.01 -4.92
C ARG A 94 -7.95 -18.00 -3.93
N LEU A 95 -8.34 -18.08 -2.65
CA LEU A 95 -7.80 -17.22 -1.61
C LEU A 95 -6.29 -17.39 -1.45
N LEU A 96 -5.80 -18.63 -1.52
CA LEU A 96 -4.36 -18.90 -1.50
C LEU A 96 -3.66 -18.23 -2.68
N ALA A 97 -4.20 -18.37 -3.89
CA ALA A 97 -3.65 -17.70 -5.06
C ALA A 97 -3.61 -16.17 -4.89
N GLU A 98 -4.71 -15.55 -4.43
CA GLU A 98 -4.77 -14.09 -4.19
C GLU A 98 -3.75 -13.63 -3.13
N LEU A 99 -3.55 -14.40 -2.05
CA LEU A 99 -2.58 -14.09 -1.00
C LEU A 99 -1.13 -14.28 -1.46
N GLU A 100 -0.86 -15.32 -2.25
CA GLU A 100 0.47 -15.60 -2.82
C GLU A 100 0.85 -14.55 -3.88
N GLU A 101 -0.09 -14.13 -4.73
CA GLU A 101 0.07 -13.02 -5.67
C GLU A 101 0.38 -11.71 -4.93
N LEU A 102 -0.36 -11.41 -3.87
CA LEU A 102 -0.09 -10.25 -3.03
C LEU A 102 1.31 -10.31 -2.39
N GLN A 103 1.73 -11.48 -1.90
CA GLN A 103 3.06 -11.67 -1.35
C GLN A 103 4.14 -11.43 -2.41
N GLN A 104 3.95 -11.95 -3.61
CA GLN A 104 4.90 -11.78 -4.71
C GLN A 104 4.99 -10.30 -5.13
N ALA A 105 3.85 -9.63 -5.28
CA ALA A 105 3.79 -8.20 -5.57
C ALA A 105 4.57 -7.36 -4.52
N MET A 106 4.43 -7.68 -3.22
CA MET A 106 5.20 -7.03 -2.16
C MET A 106 6.72 -7.31 -2.26
N ARG A 107 7.12 -8.52 -2.67
CA ARG A 107 8.54 -8.88 -2.88
C ARG A 107 9.14 -8.16 -4.08
N ASP A 108 8.34 -7.92 -5.11
CA ASP A 108 8.73 -7.19 -6.33
C ASP A 108 8.82 -5.67 -6.11
N GLY A 109 8.56 -5.21 -4.88
CA GLY A 109 8.74 -3.81 -4.48
C GLY A 109 7.48 -2.96 -4.57
N LEU A 110 6.32 -3.54 -4.90
CA LEU A 110 5.06 -2.79 -4.88
C LEU A 110 4.71 -2.41 -3.42
N PRO A 111 4.35 -1.14 -3.14
CA PRO A 111 4.08 -0.65 -1.79
C PRO A 111 2.68 -1.04 -1.31
N LEU A 112 2.33 -2.32 -1.41
CA LEU A 112 1.02 -2.87 -1.02
C LEU A 112 0.94 -3.20 0.48
N SER A 113 2.02 -2.97 1.23
CA SER A 113 2.11 -3.29 2.65
C SER A 113 1.78 -2.08 3.53
N TYR A 114 0.95 -2.26 4.55
CA TYR A 114 0.57 -1.21 5.51
C TYR A 114 1.45 -1.19 6.77
N THR A 115 2.65 -1.76 6.70
CA THR A 115 3.51 -2.02 7.87
C THR A 115 3.97 -0.79 8.63
N ASN A 116 4.08 0.34 7.97
CA ASN A 116 4.56 1.59 8.56
C ASN A 116 4.08 2.79 7.75
N LYS A 117 4.32 3.98 8.30
CA LYS A 117 3.90 5.26 7.72
C LYS A 117 4.40 5.43 6.29
N GLU A 118 5.69 5.17 6.07
CA GLU A 118 6.35 5.32 4.78
C GLU A 118 5.65 4.50 3.69
N LYS A 119 5.39 3.22 3.95
CA LYS A 119 4.75 2.34 2.97
C LYS A 119 3.28 2.70 2.73
N VAL A 120 2.56 3.14 3.76
CA VAL A 120 1.18 3.63 3.60
C VAL A 120 1.16 4.89 2.73
N HIS A 121 2.09 5.81 2.92
CA HIS A 121 2.22 7.00 2.08
C HIS A 121 2.60 6.66 0.64
N GLN A 122 3.56 5.74 0.45
CA GLN A 122 3.91 5.23 -0.87
C GLN A 122 2.73 4.56 -1.57
N ASN A 123 1.91 3.81 -0.82
CA ASN A 123 0.69 3.20 -1.35
C ASN A 123 -0.28 4.28 -1.87
N PHE A 124 -0.53 5.32 -1.06
CA PHE A 124 -1.42 6.42 -1.46
C PHE A 124 -0.88 7.20 -2.66
N ALA A 125 0.44 7.36 -2.78
CA ALA A 125 1.07 8.01 -3.92
C ALA A 125 1.00 7.16 -5.19
N MET A 126 1.12 5.82 -5.09
CA MET A 126 1.08 4.91 -6.23
C MET A 126 -0.33 4.59 -6.72
N LEU A 127 -1.32 4.60 -5.83
CA LEU A 127 -2.72 4.36 -6.13
C LEU A 127 -3.54 5.63 -5.83
N PRO A 128 -3.26 6.75 -6.52
CA PRO A 128 -3.81 8.05 -6.18
C PRO A 128 -5.34 8.05 -6.31
N GLY A 129 -6.02 8.28 -5.20
CA GLY A 129 -7.49 8.26 -5.13
C GLY A 129 -8.11 6.87 -5.04
N GLU A 130 -7.46 5.80 -5.50
CA GLU A 130 -8.03 4.45 -5.46
C GLU A 130 -8.22 3.95 -4.03
N MET A 131 -7.25 4.17 -3.14
CA MET A 131 -7.42 3.81 -1.73
C MET A 131 -8.62 4.53 -1.10
N TYR A 132 -8.80 5.81 -1.41
CA TYR A 132 -9.95 6.57 -0.94
C TYR A 132 -11.26 5.98 -1.47
N LEU A 133 -11.31 5.63 -2.76
CA LEU A 133 -12.47 4.97 -3.36
C LEU A 133 -12.73 3.58 -2.74
N LEU A 134 -11.68 2.82 -2.43
CA LEU A 134 -11.82 1.51 -1.78
C LEU A 134 -12.40 1.65 -0.36
N LEU A 135 -11.90 2.63 0.39
CA LEU A 135 -12.42 2.96 1.72
C LEU A 135 -13.86 3.48 1.64
N GLU A 136 -14.16 4.38 0.70
CA GLU A 136 -15.48 4.98 0.52
C GLU A 136 -16.54 3.93 0.13
N LYS A 137 -16.21 3.05 -0.82
CA LYS A 137 -17.08 1.94 -1.25
C LYS A 137 -17.15 0.80 -0.23
N GLY A 138 -16.27 0.81 0.79
CA GLY A 138 -16.26 -0.20 1.84
C GLY A 138 -15.74 -1.57 1.40
N VAL A 139 -14.91 -1.60 0.35
CA VAL A 139 -14.24 -2.81 -0.16
C VAL A 139 -12.92 -3.11 0.56
N MET A 140 -12.54 -2.27 1.53
CA MET A 140 -11.42 -2.51 2.43
C MET A 140 -11.94 -2.79 3.87
N PRO A 141 -11.44 -3.84 4.55
CA PRO A 141 -10.74 -4.98 3.93
C PRO A 141 -11.64 -5.68 2.89
N PRO A 142 -11.10 -6.53 2.00
CA PRO A 142 -11.92 -7.31 1.07
C PRO A 142 -13.07 -8.00 1.81
N PRO A 143 -14.26 -8.13 1.19
CA PRO A 143 -15.44 -8.71 1.85
C PRO A 143 -15.17 -10.05 2.52
N TRP A 144 -14.30 -10.89 1.95
CA TRP A 144 -13.90 -12.18 2.49
C TRP A 144 -12.89 -12.15 3.64
N GLY A 145 -12.24 -11.01 3.88
CA GLY A 145 -11.15 -10.85 4.85
C GLY A 145 -11.55 -11.21 6.29
N PRO A 146 -12.68 -10.67 6.82
CA PRO A 146 -13.17 -11.02 8.15
C PRO A 146 -13.43 -12.53 8.32
N GLU A 147 -14.15 -13.14 7.39
CA GLU A 147 -14.53 -14.55 7.41
C GLU A 147 -13.31 -15.44 7.32
N LEU A 148 -12.34 -15.09 6.45
CA LEU A 148 -11.08 -15.80 6.33
C LEU A 148 -10.31 -15.79 7.65
N LEU A 149 -10.10 -14.60 8.23
CA LEU A 149 -9.31 -14.44 9.44
C LEU A 149 -9.96 -15.13 10.64
N LYS A 150 -11.29 -15.14 10.70
CA LYS A 150 -12.05 -15.96 11.63
C LYS A 150 -11.85 -17.46 11.38
N ALA A 151 -11.92 -17.91 10.13
CA ALA A 151 -11.79 -19.32 9.76
C ALA A 151 -10.41 -19.88 10.12
N ILE A 152 -9.34 -19.09 9.97
CA ILE A 152 -7.97 -19.50 10.31
C ILE A 152 -7.56 -19.20 11.77
N GLY A 153 -8.51 -18.81 12.63
CA GLY A 153 -8.27 -18.55 14.05
C GLY A 153 -7.29 -17.40 14.31
N TRP A 154 -7.41 -16.28 13.58
CA TRP A 154 -6.60 -15.09 13.83
C TRP A 154 -7.21 -14.22 14.95
N GLU A 155 -6.66 -14.32 16.16
CA GLU A 155 -7.29 -13.83 17.39
C GLU A 155 -7.38 -12.29 17.49
N ASP A 156 -6.43 -11.57 16.90
CA ASP A 156 -6.32 -10.11 17.03
C ASP A 156 -7.02 -9.32 15.91
N TYR A 157 -7.70 -10.01 15.01
CA TYR A 157 -8.39 -9.36 13.90
C TYR A 157 -9.63 -8.60 14.38
N LYS A 158 -9.78 -7.36 13.91
CA LYS A 158 -11.02 -6.60 14.05
C LYS A 158 -11.44 -5.99 12.72
N PRO A 159 -12.67 -6.23 12.23
CA PRO A 159 -13.17 -5.57 11.04
C PRO A 159 -13.25 -4.05 11.25
N LEU A 160 -13.14 -3.30 10.16
CA LEU A 160 -13.27 -1.84 10.20
C LEU A 160 -14.68 -1.42 10.63
N THR A 161 -14.76 -0.58 11.66
CA THR A 161 -16.01 0.11 11.99
C THR A 161 -16.29 1.28 11.03
N ALA A 162 -17.52 1.79 11.03
CA ALA A 162 -17.86 2.99 10.26
C ALA A 162 -17.02 4.21 10.68
N GLU A 163 -16.78 4.38 11.98
CA GLU A 163 -15.95 5.45 12.53
C GLU A 163 -14.50 5.33 12.10
N GLU A 164 -13.93 4.12 12.16
CA GLU A 164 -12.56 3.85 11.72
C GLU A 164 -12.38 4.12 10.23
N ARG A 165 -13.37 3.75 9.41
CA ARG A 165 -13.39 4.07 7.99
C ARG A 165 -13.40 5.59 7.74
N VAL A 166 -14.18 6.36 8.50
CA VAL A 166 -14.18 7.83 8.42
C VAL A 166 -12.80 8.40 8.79
N THR A 167 -12.15 7.87 9.83
CA THR A 167 -10.79 8.27 10.21
C THR A 167 -9.77 7.98 9.11
N LEU A 168 -9.81 6.79 8.51
CA LEU A 168 -8.96 6.43 7.38
C LEU A 168 -9.23 7.31 6.15
N LEU A 169 -10.50 7.62 5.85
CA LEU A 169 -10.88 8.52 4.76
C LEU A 169 -10.34 9.95 4.97
N ARG A 170 -10.44 10.49 6.19
CA ARG A 170 -9.87 11.81 6.53
C ARG A 170 -8.36 11.85 6.31
N TYR A 171 -7.68 10.76 6.65
CA TYR A 171 -6.23 10.64 6.49
C TYR A 171 -5.81 10.43 5.04
N ALA A 172 -6.57 9.66 4.25
CA ALA A 172 -6.31 9.42 2.83
C ALA A 172 -6.70 10.62 1.94
N LYS A 173 -7.63 11.47 2.39
CA LYS A 173 -8.19 12.57 1.60
C LYS A 173 -7.13 13.52 1.03
N PRO A 174 -6.16 14.05 1.79
CA PRO A 174 -5.10 14.90 1.23
C PRO A 174 -4.37 14.31 0.02
N TYR A 175 -4.06 13.01 0.10
CA TYR A 175 -3.37 12.27 -0.95
C TYR A 175 -4.25 11.98 -2.18
N SER A 176 -5.57 11.99 -1.97
CA SER A 176 -6.56 11.60 -2.97
C SER A 176 -7.24 12.81 -3.62
N GLN A 177 -7.31 13.95 -2.93
CA GLN A 177 -8.04 15.14 -3.34
C GLN A 177 -7.73 15.62 -4.77
N PRO A 178 -6.48 15.58 -5.27
CA PRO A 178 -6.19 15.96 -6.66
C PRO A 178 -6.80 15.01 -7.71
N PHE A 179 -7.22 13.82 -7.31
CA PHE A 179 -7.64 12.71 -8.17
C PHE A 179 -9.12 12.38 -8.04
N LEU A 180 -9.78 12.88 -7.00
CA LEU A 180 -11.23 12.80 -6.82
C LEU A 180 -11.89 13.87 -7.72
N ARG A 181 -12.65 13.42 -8.72
CA ARG A 181 -13.42 14.27 -9.65
C ARG A 181 -14.82 14.58 -9.13
#